data_AF-A0ABD2TK38-F1
#
_entry.id   AF-A0ABD2TK38-F1
#
_cell.length_a   1.000
_cell.length_b   1.000
_cell.length_c   1.000
_cell.angle_alpha   90.00
_cell.angle_beta   90.00
_cell.angle_gamma   90.00
#
_symmetry.space_group_name_H-M   'P 1'
#
loop_
_entity.id
_entity.type
_entity.pdbx_description
1 polymer ?
#
loop_
_entity_poly.entity_id
_entity_poly.type
_entity_poly.pdbx_seq_one_letter_code
_entity_poly.pdbx_strand_id
1 'polypeptide(L)'
;MASTDGLMPITRAFLSSYYDKYPFSPLSQDVSRLTDEIHSMAKNLQKDAPLTEGESSLVLEAESHPPHKVDENLWKNREQLEEILFLLESSNWPPALQWQSTTEDVELVSVLGRLGEKFQSTLKSLQTFQSKNSEFVFNTVMTYMPQDFRGTLIRQQRERSERNKQAEVDALINSGGSIRDQYALLWNQQMERRRQLAQLGSATGVYKTLVKYLVGVPQVLLDFVQKINDDDGPMEEQRQRYGPPLYSLTKMVLNIRLFLSLLWRRFEAGKLSRSQITVLEEAVDIYTSEFQRFITFIRDVFANSPFFITAEEAGTLEARKSDEYKEVSVPAGKTHEVSLTVDAINSYIAWDFSLVQGRVDMVISFYLPIDVPIWVYGLHVLLKQLPFLF
;
A
#
# COMPACT_ATOMS: atom_id res chain seq x y z
N MET A 1 -6.48 -9.14 24.06
CA MET A 1 -6.99 -8.34 22.92
C MET A 1 -7.04 -6.90 23.39
N ALA A 2 -6.57 -5.93 22.60
CA ALA A 2 -6.76 -4.52 22.94
C ALA A 2 -8.27 -4.21 22.94
N SER A 3 -8.74 -3.42 23.91
CA SER A 3 -10.15 -3.02 23.92
C SER A 3 -10.41 -2.14 22.70
N THR A 4 -11.48 -2.44 21.97
CA THR A 4 -11.96 -1.62 20.86
C THR A 4 -13.11 -0.72 21.26
N ASP A 5 -13.54 -0.80 22.52
CA ASP A 5 -14.61 0.03 23.06
C ASP A 5 -14.18 1.49 23.04
N GLY A 6 -15.02 2.33 22.44
CA GLY A 6 -14.75 3.75 22.38
C GLY A 6 -13.91 4.21 21.19
N LEU A 7 -13.28 3.29 20.44
CA LEU A 7 -12.47 3.59 19.26
C LEU A 7 -13.32 3.82 18.01
N MET A 8 -12.79 4.63 17.10
CA MET A 8 -13.34 4.91 15.78
C MET A 8 -12.23 4.92 14.73
N PRO A 9 -12.55 4.68 13.46
CA PRO A 9 -11.58 4.84 12.38
C PRO A 9 -10.98 6.23 12.37
N ILE A 10 -9.68 6.31 12.07
CA ILE A 10 -9.01 7.59 11.87
C ILE A 10 -9.74 8.44 10.81
N THR A 11 -9.76 9.75 11.02
CA THR A 11 -10.40 10.72 10.11
C THR A 11 -9.35 11.57 9.41
N ARG A 12 -9.72 12.11 8.25
CA ARG A 12 -8.88 13.06 7.50
C ARG A 12 -8.55 14.31 8.32
N ALA A 13 -9.53 14.87 9.04
CA ALA A 13 -9.35 16.04 9.89
C ALA A 13 -8.33 15.78 11.02
N PHE A 14 -8.41 14.62 11.66
CA PHE A 14 -7.41 14.22 12.66
C PHE A 14 -6.02 14.12 12.02
N LEU A 15 -5.89 13.42 10.88
CA LEU A 15 -4.61 13.29 10.18
C LEU A 15 -4.01 14.62 9.78
N SER A 16 -4.83 15.58 9.36
CA SER A 16 -4.34 16.91 8.98
C SER A 16 -3.62 17.58 10.15
N SER A 17 -4.27 17.64 11.33
CA SER A 17 -3.66 18.17 12.55
C SER A 17 -2.51 17.32 13.09
N TYR A 18 -2.58 16.00 12.91
CA TYR A 18 -1.54 15.09 13.37
C TYR A 18 -0.26 15.25 12.55
N TYR A 19 -0.38 15.38 11.23
CA TYR A 19 0.74 15.56 10.31
C TYR A 19 1.40 16.94 10.40
N ASP A 20 0.81 17.92 11.11
CA ASP A 20 1.51 19.17 11.43
C ASP A 20 2.77 18.94 12.27
N LYS A 21 2.82 17.82 13.00
CA LYS A 21 3.99 17.37 13.76
C LYS A 21 5.06 16.71 12.89
N TYR A 22 4.75 16.43 11.62
CA TYR A 22 5.61 15.72 10.68
C TYR A 22 5.81 16.55 9.40
N PRO A 23 6.43 17.74 9.48
CA PRO A 23 6.74 18.50 8.27
C PRO A 23 7.83 17.78 7.46
N PHE A 24 7.58 17.55 6.17
CA PHE A 24 8.63 17.15 5.25
C PHE A 24 9.37 18.40 4.75
N SER A 25 10.69 18.43 4.95
CA SER A 25 11.51 19.50 4.39
C SER A 25 11.43 19.49 2.86
N PRO A 26 11.33 20.65 2.20
CA PRO A 26 11.31 20.72 0.73
C PRO A 26 12.47 19.95 0.09
N LEU A 27 12.21 19.39 -1.09
CA LEU A 27 13.25 18.79 -1.94
C LEU A 27 14.31 19.83 -2.31
N SER A 28 15.54 19.37 -2.54
CA SER A 28 16.55 20.22 -3.19
C SER A 28 16.01 20.83 -4.48
N GLN A 29 16.37 22.09 -4.75
CA GLN A 29 16.08 22.75 -6.04
C GLN A 29 16.70 22.00 -7.21
N ASP A 30 17.77 21.25 -6.96
CA ASP A 30 18.44 20.41 -7.94
C ASP A 30 17.55 19.30 -8.50
N VAL A 31 16.53 18.85 -7.76
CA VAL A 31 15.58 17.86 -8.28
C VAL A 31 14.87 18.40 -9.53
N SER A 32 14.34 19.63 -9.46
CA SER A 32 13.67 20.25 -10.61
C SER A 32 14.67 20.57 -11.72
N ARG A 33 15.78 21.22 -11.37
CA ARG A 33 16.81 21.64 -12.32
C ARG A 33 17.36 20.45 -13.12
N LEU A 34 17.82 19.40 -12.44
CA LEU A 34 18.41 18.23 -13.10
C LEU A 34 17.37 17.40 -13.85
N THR A 35 16.11 17.38 -13.38
CA THR A 35 15.01 16.78 -14.16
C THR A 35 14.85 17.48 -15.51
N ASP A 36 14.85 18.81 -15.52
CA ASP A 36 14.69 19.59 -16.76
C ASP A 36 15.94 19.47 -17.66
N GLU A 37 17.14 19.46 -17.09
CA GLU A 37 18.39 19.26 -17.84
C GLU A 37 18.43 17.87 -18.51
N ILE A 38 18.14 16.80 -17.76
CA ILE A 38 18.07 15.43 -18.32
C ILE A 38 16.97 15.32 -19.37
N HIS A 39 15.81 15.92 -19.11
CA HIS A 39 14.71 15.93 -20.07
C HIS A 39 15.12 16.63 -21.39
N SER A 40 15.84 17.75 -21.29
CA SER A 40 16.39 18.46 -22.46
C SER A 40 17.40 17.60 -23.22
N MET A 41 18.28 16.91 -22.51
CA MET A 41 19.24 15.96 -23.10
C MET A 41 18.51 14.82 -23.84
N ALA A 42 17.49 14.23 -23.23
CA ALA A 42 16.65 13.22 -23.85
C ALA A 42 15.95 13.76 -25.11
N LYS A 43 15.38 14.97 -25.07
CA LYS A 43 14.73 15.62 -26.22
C LYS A 43 15.68 15.89 -27.39
N ASN A 44 16.95 16.16 -27.13
CA ASN A 44 17.93 16.32 -28.19
C ASN A 44 18.19 14.99 -28.90
N LEU A 45 18.34 13.89 -28.16
CA LEU A 45 18.50 12.55 -28.74
C LEU A 45 17.28 12.14 -29.60
N GLN A 46 16.08 12.57 -29.23
CA GLN A 46 14.87 12.29 -30.04
C GLN A 46 14.91 12.93 -31.43
N LYS A 47 15.69 14.00 -31.65
CA LYS A 47 15.80 14.67 -32.95
C LYS A 47 16.69 13.90 -33.92
N ASP A 48 17.61 13.08 -33.42
CA ASP A 48 18.64 12.43 -34.21
C ASP A 48 18.12 11.22 -35.00
N ALA A 49 17.04 10.58 -34.52
CA ALA A 49 16.43 9.41 -35.17
C ALA A 49 14.96 9.24 -34.76
N PRO A 50 14.10 8.72 -35.67
CA PRO A 50 12.70 8.45 -35.35
C PRO A 50 12.56 7.49 -34.17
N LEU A 51 11.54 7.72 -33.35
CA LEU A 51 11.25 6.89 -32.19
C LEU A 51 10.59 5.57 -32.61
N THR A 52 11.02 4.50 -31.98
CA THR A 52 10.31 3.22 -31.99
C THR A 52 9.00 3.33 -31.18
N GLU A 53 8.13 2.34 -31.32
CA GLU A 53 6.88 2.27 -30.54
C GLU A 53 7.15 2.22 -29.03
N GLY A 54 8.17 1.46 -28.61
CA GLY A 54 8.59 1.38 -27.21
C GLY A 54 9.14 2.71 -26.67
N GLU A 55 9.98 3.39 -27.44
CA GLU A 55 10.50 4.72 -27.05
C GLU A 55 9.38 5.76 -27.00
N SER A 56 8.44 5.72 -27.94
CA SER A 56 7.28 6.63 -27.95
C SER A 56 6.42 6.42 -26.71
N SER A 57 6.21 5.16 -26.31
CA SER A 57 5.49 4.83 -25.07
C SER A 57 6.22 5.33 -23.83
N LEU A 58 7.55 5.24 -23.79
CA LEU A 58 8.37 5.71 -22.68
C LEU A 58 8.39 7.25 -22.59
N VAL A 59 8.40 7.95 -23.73
CA VAL A 59 8.26 9.42 -23.78
C VAL A 59 6.91 9.83 -23.21
N LEU A 60 5.82 9.20 -23.67
CA LEU A 60 4.47 9.49 -23.16
C LEU A 60 4.39 9.25 -21.65
N GLU A 61 5.01 8.19 -21.15
CA GLU A 61 5.07 7.88 -19.72
C GLU A 61 5.85 8.94 -18.93
N ALA A 62 7.01 9.39 -19.43
CA ALA A 62 7.82 10.42 -18.79
C ALA A 62 7.16 11.81 -18.81
N GLU A 63 6.28 12.08 -19.79
CA GLU A 63 5.50 13.32 -19.90
C GLU A 63 4.17 13.26 -19.11
N SER A 64 3.72 12.05 -18.74
CA SER A 64 2.50 11.84 -17.98
C SER A 64 2.66 12.24 -16.50
N HIS A 65 1.54 12.53 -15.85
CA HIS A 65 1.54 12.76 -14.40
C HIS A 65 1.86 11.46 -13.67
N PRO A 66 2.79 11.48 -12.69
CA PRO A 66 3.04 10.32 -11.83
C PRO A 66 1.76 9.84 -11.13
N PRO A 67 1.66 8.55 -10.78
CA PRO A 67 0.50 8.04 -10.07
C PRO A 67 0.20 8.81 -8.78
N HIS A 68 -1.06 9.19 -8.58
CA HIS A 68 -1.49 9.97 -7.41
C HIS A 68 -1.39 9.16 -6.11
N LYS A 69 -1.71 7.87 -6.16
CA LYS A 69 -1.68 6.99 -4.99
C LYS A 69 -0.22 6.72 -4.58
N VAL A 70 0.11 7.00 -3.32
CA VAL A 70 1.49 6.86 -2.80
C VAL A 70 2.04 5.45 -3.00
N ASP A 71 1.25 4.41 -2.75
CA ASP A 71 1.68 3.02 -2.93
C ASP A 71 1.94 2.67 -4.40
N GLU A 72 1.03 3.08 -5.30
CA GLU A 72 1.20 2.92 -6.74
C GLU A 72 2.46 3.63 -7.23
N ASN A 73 2.71 4.83 -6.71
CA ASN A 73 3.85 5.63 -7.07
C ASN A 73 5.18 5.04 -6.55
N LEU A 74 5.20 4.46 -5.34
CA LEU A 74 6.34 3.71 -4.84
C LEU A 74 6.62 2.47 -5.69
N TRP A 75 5.57 1.74 -6.12
CA TRP A 75 5.71 0.66 -7.10
C TRP A 75 6.28 1.15 -8.43
N LYS A 76 5.84 2.33 -8.89
CA LYS A 76 6.38 2.94 -10.11
C LYS A 76 7.86 3.26 -10.00
N ASN A 77 8.31 3.82 -8.87
CA ASN A 77 9.73 4.05 -8.62
C ASN A 77 10.52 2.74 -8.63
N ARG A 78 9.98 1.68 -8.01
CA ARG A 78 10.62 0.36 -8.00
C ARG A 78 10.78 -0.21 -9.41
N GLU A 79 9.75 -0.10 -10.25
CA GLU A 79 9.81 -0.44 -11.66
C GLU A 79 10.92 0.35 -12.38
N GLN A 80 10.99 1.67 -12.18
CA GLN A 80 12.00 2.49 -12.86
C GLN A 80 13.42 2.16 -12.40
N LEU A 81 13.62 1.85 -11.12
CA LEU A 81 14.90 1.41 -10.58
C LEU A 81 15.36 0.09 -11.22
N GLU A 82 14.47 -0.90 -11.32
CA GLU A 82 14.79 -2.21 -11.92
C GLU A 82 15.03 -2.08 -13.43
N GLU A 83 14.25 -1.25 -14.14
CA GLU A 83 14.47 -0.95 -15.56
C GLU A 83 15.80 -0.23 -15.81
N ILE A 84 16.18 0.72 -14.96
CA ILE A 84 17.49 1.37 -15.06
C ILE A 84 18.60 0.38 -14.79
N LEU A 85 18.49 -0.46 -13.75
CA LEU A 85 19.48 -1.49 -13.46
C LEU A 85 19.65 -2.45 -14.64
N PHE A 86 18.56 -2.86 -15.28
CA PHE A 86 18.59 -3.65 -16.50
C PHE A 86 19.38 -2.93 -17.61
N LEU A 87 19.15 -1.64 -17.84
CA LEU A 87 19.94 -0.86 -18.81
C LEU A 87 21.42 -0.72 -18.43
N LEU A 88 21.74 -0.72 -17.13
CA LEU A 88 23.10 -0.59 -16.62
C LEU A 88 23.86 -1.93 -16.56
N GLU A 89 23.21 -3.07 -16.76
CA GLU A 89 23.90 -4.35 -16.90
C GLU A 89 24.73 -4.41 -18.19
N SER A 90 25.98 -4.84 -18.06
CA SER A 90 26.95 -4.82 -19.17
C SER A 90 26.51 -5.64 -20.38
N SER A 91 25.71 -6.69 -20.18
CA SER A 91 25.13 -7.51 -21.25
C SER A 91 24.15 -6.74 -22.13
N ASN A 92 23.55 -5.68 -21.60
CA ASN A 92 22.54 -4.86 -22.28
C ASN A 92 23.13 -3.59 -22.91
N TRP A 93 24.44 -3.35 -22.74
CA TRP A 93 25.11 -2.21 -23.34
C TRP A 93 25.28 -2.36 -24.85
N PRO A 94 25.40 -1.25 -25.60
CA PRO A 94 25.78 -1.29 -27.01
C PRO A 94 27.13 -2.02 -27.22
N PRO A 95 27.30 -2.80 -28.31
CA PRO A 95 28.54 -3.54 -28.56
C PRO A 95 29.81 -2.67 -28.53
N ALA A 96 29.77 -1.44 -29.06
CA ALA A 96 30.91 -0.53 -29.01
C ALA A 96 31.34 -0.17 -27.59
N LEU A 97 30.39 -0.04 -26.66
CA LEU A 97 30.69 0.25 -25.25
C LEU A 97 31.24 -1.00 -24.53
N GLN A 98 30.72 -2.18 -24.84
CA GLN A 98 31.20 -3.45 -24.26
C GLN A 98 32.68 -3.72 -24.57
N TRP A 99 33.15 -3.31 -25.75
CA TRP A 99 34.54 -3.53 -26.18
C TRP A 99 35.53 -2.48 -25.67
N GLN A 100 35.06 -1.46 -24.94
CA GLN A 100 35.89 -0.45 -24.26
C GLN A 100 37.06 0.08 -25.11
N SER A 101 36.76 0.38 -26.38
CA SER A 101 37.80 0.62 -27.39
C SER A 101 38.50 1.97 -27.24
N THR A 102 37.95 2.89 -26.43
CA THR A 102 38.54 4.21 -26.15
C THR A 102 38.61 4.52 -24.66
N THR A 103 39.48 5.47 -24.27
CA THR A 103 39.59 5.93 -22.88
C THR A 103 38.29 6.55 -22.35
N GLU A 104 37.53 7.23 -23.21
CA GLU A 104 36.20 7.77 -22.86
C GLU A 104 35.20 6.66 -22.53
N ASP A 105 35.26 5.52 -23.23
CA ASP A 105 34.41 4.37 -22.96
C ASP A 105 34.75 3.75 -21.60
N VAL A 106 36.04 3.69 -21.24
CA VAL A 106 36.50 3.20 -19.92
C VAL A 106 36.00 4.10 -18.79
N GLU A 107 36.05 5.42 -18.96
CA GLU A 107 35.51 6.38 -17.98
C GLU A 107 34.01 6.22 -17.82
N LEU A 108 33.26 6.13 -18.93
CA LEU A 108 31.82 5.93 -18.91
C LEU A 108 31.43 4.61 -18.24
N VAL A 109 32.11 3.50 -18.55
CA VAL A 109 31.88 2.20 -17.91
C VAL A 109 32.09 2.28 -16.39
N SER A 110 33.13 2.97 -15.94
CA SER A 110 33.38 3.20 -14.51
C SER A 110 32.26 4.00 -13.85
N VAL A 111 31.77 5.04 -14.52
CA VAL A 111 30.62 5.84 -14.07
C VAL A 111 29.38 4.97 -13.93
N LEU A 112 29.00 4.24 -14.99
CA LEU A 112 27.80 3.39 -15.02
C LEU A 112 27.81 2.34 -13.90
N GLY A 113 28.97 1.75 -13.60
CA GLY A 113 29.13 0.83 -12.47
C GLY A 113 28.77 1.48 -11.13
N ARG A 114 29.29 2.69 -10.87
CA ARG A 114 28.96 3.45 -9.63
C ARG A 114 27.48 3.82 -9.57
N LEU A 115 26.88 4.22 -10.71
CA LEU A 115 25.45 4.53 -10.77
C LEU A 115 24.60 3.29 -10.48
N GLY A 116 24.99 2.14 -11.02
CA GLY A 116 24.34 0.85 -10.77
C GLY A 116 24.35 0.49 -9.27
N GLU A 117 25.47 0.66 -8.58
CA GLU A 117 25.55 0.43 -7.13
C GLU A 117 24.58 1.32 -6.34
N LYS A 118 24.48 2.60 -6.71
CA LYS A 118 23.55 3.56 -6.08
C LYS A 118 22.10 3.13 -6.28
N PHE A 119 21.71 2.83 -7.52
CA PHE A 119 20.35 2.37 -7.82
C PHE A 119 20.01 1.05 -7.14
N GLN A 120 20.94 0.10 -7.09
CA GLN A 120 20.77 -1.18 -6.40
C GLN A 120 20.56 -0.98 -4.89
N SER A 121 21.33 -0.08 -4.27
CA SER A 121 21.16 0.28 -2.87
C SER A 121 19.81 0.92 -2.60
N THR A 122 19.40 1.89 -3.42
CA THR A 122 18.10 2.56 -3.31
C THR A 122 16.93 1.59 -3.52
N LEU A 123 17.02 0.69 -4.50
CA LEU A 123 16.03 -0.37 -4.73
C LEU A 123 15.87 -1.27 -3.51
N LYS A 124 16.98 -1.72 -2.92
CA LYS A 124 16.97 -2.56 -1.72
C LYS A 124 16.34 -1.84 -0.53
N SER A 125 16.63 -0.54 -0.35
CA SER A 125 15.99 0.28 0.68
C SER A 125 14.47 0.35 0.50
N LEU A 126 14.00 0.58 -0.72
CA LEU A 126 12.58 0.63 -1.06
C LEU A 126 11.89 -0.72 -0.82
N GLN A 127 12.47 -1.82 -1.29
CA GLN A 127 11.95 -3.18 -1.07
C GLN A 127 11.86 -3.50 0.42
N THR A 128 12.90 -3.14 1.18
CA THR A 128 12.93 -3.34 2.64
C THR A 128 11.84 -2.51 3.32
N PHE A 129 11.66 -1.26 2.90
CA PHE A 129 10.59 -0.40 3.40
C PHE A 129 9.21 -1.01 3.16
N GLN A 130 8.89 -1.42 1.92
CA GLN A 130 7.58 -2.00 1.57
C GLN A 130 7.31 -3.29 2.35
N SER A 131 8.30 -4.18 2.47
CA SER A 131 8.17 -5.44 3.22
C SER A 131 7.91 -5.19 4.72
N LYS A 132 8.72 -4.33 5.35
CA LYS A 132 8.55 -3.97 6.76
C LYS A 132 7.25 -3.24 7.04
N ASN A 133 6.81 -2.37 6.13
CA ASN A 133 5.55 -1.65 6.26
C ASN A 133 4.36 -2.62 6.24
N SER A 134 4.33 -3.56 5.28
CA SER A 134 3.29 -4.59 5.23
C SER A 134 3.26 -5.46 6.49
N GLU A 135 4.43 -5.84 7.01
CA GLU A 135 4.51 -6.59 8.27
C GLU A 135 4.03 -5.78 9.48
N PHE A 136 4.42 -4.50 9.56
CA PHE A 136 3.97 -3.59 10.61
C PHE A 136 2.44 -3.46 10.62
N VAL A 137 1.85 -3.17 9.47
CA VAL A 137 0.39 -3.05 9.29
C VAL A 137 -0.31 -4.33 9.71
N PHE A 138 0.20 -5.47 9.24
CA PHE A 138 -0.34 -6.78 9.62
C PHE A 138 -0.33 -6.99 11.12
N ASN A 139 0.81 -6.76 11.75
CA ASN A 139 0.97 -6.98 13.19
C ASN A 139 0.08 -6.02 14.00
N THR A 140 -0.04 -4.76 13.57
CA THR A 140 -0.96 -3.78 14.16
C THR A 140 -2.41 -4.26 14.08
N VAL A 141 -2.87 -4.71 12.91
CA VAL A 141 -4.23 -5.28 12.78
C VAL A 141 -4.40 -6.50 13.68
N MET A 142 -3.39 -7.38 13.75
CA MET A 142 -3.44 -8.59 14.58
C MET A 142 -3.56 -8.30 16.08
N THR A 143 -3.22 -7.10 16.57
CA THR A 143 -3.42 -6.74 17.99
C THR A 143 -4.90 -6.63 18.39
N TYR A 144 -5.77 -6.36 17.41
CA TYR A 144 -7.22 -6.23 17.57
C TYR A 144 -7.97 -7.51 17.23
N MET A 145 -7.29 -8.51 16.65
CA MET A 145 -7.89 -9.79 16.29
C MET A 145 -7.90 -10.77 17.46
N PRO A 146 -8.78 -11.80 17.45
CA PRO A 146 -8.75 -12.87 18.44
C PRO A 146 -7.38 -13.58 18.48
N GLN A 147 -6.85 -13.79 19.68
CA GLN A 147 -5.53 -14.43 19.91
C GLN A 147 -5.64 -15.95 20.06
N ASP A 148 -6.76 -16.53 19.64
CA ASP A 148 -7.00 -17.97 19.66
C ASP A 148 -6.59 -18.61 18.31
N PHE A 149 -7.05 -19.85 18.08
CA PHE A 149 -6.76 -20.60 16.85
C PHE A 149 -7.12 -19.83 15.56
N ARG A 150 -8.09 -18.91 15.61
CA ARG A 150 -8.49 -18.08 14.47
C ARG A 150 -7.36 -17.15 14.05
N GLY A 151 -6.66 -16.54 15.00
CA GLY A 151 -5.48 -15.71 14.74
C GLY A 151 -4.35 -16.46 14.04
N THR A 152 -4.10 -17.70 14.46
CA THR A 152 -3.11 -18.58 13.82
C THR A 152 -3.49 -18.97 12.40
N LEU A 153 -4.78 -19.27 12.15
CA LEU A 153 -5.28 -19.58 10.80
C LEU A 153 -5.10 -18.39 9.84
N ILE A 154 -5.32 -17.16 10.32
CA ILE A 154 -5.12 -15.93 9.55
C ILE A 154 -3.66 -15.79 9.12
N ARG A 155 -2.71 -16.00 10.04
CA ARG A 155 -1.27 -15.96 9.73
C ARG A 155 -0.88 -16.99 8.68
N GLN A 156 -1.29 -18.25 8.87
CA GLN A 156 -1.02 -19.33 7.92
C GLN A 156 -1.66 -19.08 6.54
N GLN A 157 -2.81 -18.41 6.51
CA GLN A 157 -3.48 -18.07 5.27
C GLN A 157 -2.77 -16.93 4.52
N ARG A 158 -2.32 -15.89 5.23
CA ARG A 158 -1.47 -14.83 4.66
C ARG A 158 -0.24 -15.44 4.02
N GLU A 159 0.50 -16.27 4.74
CA GLU A 159 1.71 -16.92 4.21
C GLU A 159 1.44 -17.76 2.97
N ARG A 160 0.37 -18.57 2.97
CA ARG A 160 -0.02 -19.35 1.78
C ARG A 160 -0.38 -18.47 0.60
N SER A 161 -1.14 -17.39 0.83
CA SER A 161 -1.51 -16.46 -0.23
C SER A 161 -0.29 -15.74 -0.81
N GLU A 162 0.66 -15.32 0.03
CA GLU A 162 1.87 -14.64 -0.45
C GLU A 162 2.80 -15.59 -1.19
N ARG A 163 2.93 -16.85 -0.76
CA ARG A 163 3.65 -17.88 -1.52
C ARG A 163 3.04 -18.13 -2.90
N ASN A 164 1.71 -18.19 -2.99
CA ASN A 164 1.04 -18.38 -4.28
C ASN A 164 1.25 -17.20 -5.23
N LYS A 165 1.12 -15.96 -4.73
CA LYS A 165 1.35 -14.75 -5.53
C LYS A 165 2.80 -14.64 -5.98
N GLN A 166 3.75 -14.99 -5.11
CA GLN A 166 5.16 -15.05 -5.48
C GLN A 166 5.40 -16.11 -6.57
N ALA A 167 4.77 -17.28 -6.47
CA ALA A 167 4.88 -18.31 -7.50
C ALA A 167 4.33 -17.85 -8.87
N GLU A 168 3.27 -17.02 -8.91
CA GLU A 168 2.78 -16.41 -10.15
C GLU A 168 3.81 -15.44 -10.75
N VAL A 169 4.46 -14.63 -9.91
CA VAL A 169 5.54 -13.73 -10.34
C VAL A 169 6.73 -14.54 -10.87
N ASP A 170 7.15 -15.57 -10.14
CA ASP A 170 8.26 -16.43 -10.54
C ASP A 170 7.95 -17.16 -11.86
N ALA A 171 6.70 -17.63 -12.04
CA ALA A 171 6.26 -18.24 -13.29
C ALA A 171 6.31 -17.25 -14.47
N LEU A 172 5.88 -16.01 -14.26
CA LEU A 172 5.95 -14.95 -15.27
C LEU A 172 7.41 -14.67 -15.67
N ILE A 173 8.31 -14.50 -14.70
CA ILE A 173 9.74 -14.26 -14.94
C ILE A 173 10.35 -15.44 -15.69
N ASN A 174 10.09 -16.67 -15.25
CA ASN A 174 10.60 -17.89 -15.90
C ASN A 174 10.06 -18.08 -17.32
N SER A 175 8.88 -17.52 -17.64
CA SER A 175 8.32 -17.53 -18.99
C SER A 175 8.88 -16.42 -19.90
N GLY A 176 9.80 -15.58 -19.40
CA GLY A 176 10.38 -14.46 -20.14
C GLY A 176 9.55 -13.18 -20.09
N GLY A 177 8.68 -13.03 -19.09
CA GLY A 177 7.92 -11.79 -18.88
C GLY A 177 8.85 -10.60 -18.65
N SER A 178 8.47 -9.42 -19.15
CA SER A 178 9.23 -8.20 -18.96
C SER A 178 9.11 -7.67 -17.52
N ILE A 179 10.02 -6.78 -17.12
CA ILE A 179 9.92 -6.05 -15.85
C ILE A 179 8.55 -5.35 -15.76
N ARG A 180 8.12 -4.69 -16.85
CA ARG A 180 6.79 -4.08 -16.93
C ARG A 180 5.64 -5.06 -16.67
N ASP A 181 5.71 -6.28 -17.23
CA ASP A 181 4.69 -7.32 -16.98
C ASP A 181 4.66 -7.74 -15.51
N GLN A 182 5.84 -7.85 -14.88
CA GLN A 182 5.96 -8.15 -13.45
C GLN A 182 5.28 -7.06 -12.60
N TYR A 183 5.53 -5.78 -12.87
CA TYR A 183 4.89 -4.69 -12.12
C TYR A 183 3.39 -4.56 -12.40
N ALA A 184 2.95 -4.85 -13.62
CA ALA A 184 1.53 -4.94 -13.94
C ALA A 184 0.84 -6.06 -13.14
N LEU A 185 1.47 -7.23 -13.02
CA LEU A 185 0.97 -8.34 -12.20
C LEU A 185 0.91 -7.97 -10.71
N LEU A 186 2.00 -7.41 -10.16
CA LEU A 186 2.06 -6.99 -8.76
C LEU A 186 0.98 -5.94 -8.44
N TRP A 187 0.77 -4.99 -9.35
CA TRP A 187 -0.29 -3.99 -9.19
C TRP A 187 -1.69 -4.62 -9.28
N ASN A 188 -1.91 -5.53 -10.23
CA ASN A 188 -3.18 -6.27 -10.33
C ASN A 188 -3.47 -7.07 -9.05
N GLN A 189 -2.48 -7.78 -8.51
CA GLN A 189 -2.60 -8.49 -7.24
C GLN A 189 -2.94 -7.53 -6.08
N GLN A 190 -2.36 -6.31 -6.07
CA GLN A 190 -2.66 -5.29 -5.06
C GLN A 190 -4.08 -4.73 -5.21
N MET A 191 -4.52 -4.48 -6.44
CA MET A 191 -5.88 -3.99 -6.72
C MET A 191 -6.95 -5.04 -6.43
N GLU A 192 -6.67 -6.31 -6.69
CA GLU A 192 -7.57 -7.41 -6.31
C GLU A 192 -7.75 -7.47 -4.79
N ARG A 193 -6.67 -7.33 -4.02
CA ARG A 193 -6.76 -7.24 -2.56
C ARG A 193 -7.66 -6.09 -2.12
N ARG A 194 -7.48 -4.90 -2.71
CA ARG A 194 -8.30 -3.71 -2.40
C ARG A 194 -9.77 -3.90 -2.75
N ARG A 195 -10.07 -4.47 -3.92
CA ARG A 195 -11.46 -4.76 -4.34
C ARG A 195 -12.15 -5.71 -3.39
N GLN A 196 -11.48 -6.81 -3.04
CA GLN A 196 -12.03 -7.79 -2.13
C GLN A 196 -12.22 -7.18 -0.72
N LEU A 197 -11.31 -6.31 -0.24
CA LEU A 197 -11.48 -5.58 1.03
C LEU A 197 -12.66 -4.60 1.00
N ALA A 198 -12.81 -3.84 -0.09
CA ALA A 198 -13.94 -2.94 -0.26
C ALA A 198 -15.26 -3.71 -0.20
N GLN A 199 -15.34 -4.88 -0.86
CA GLN A 199 -16.50 -5.77 -0.78
C GLN A 199 -16.80 -6.25 0.65
N LEU A 200 -15.75 -6.48 1.45
CA LEU A 200 -15.90 -6.86 2.87
C LEU A 200 -16.38 -5.68 3.73
N GLY A 201 -15.84 -4.48 3.50
CA GLY A 201 -16.25 -3.25 4.20
C GLY A 201 -17.66 -2.79 3.82
N SER A 202 -18.08 -3.03 2.58
CA SER A 202 -19.43 -2.73 2.08
C SER A 202 -20.42 -3.87 2.32
N ALA A 203 -20.00 -5.00 2.88
CA ALA A 203 -20.90 -6.13 3.10
C ALA A 203 -21.95 -5.76 4.16
N THR A 204 -23.22 -5.92 3.79
CA THR A 204 -24.38 -5.67 4.67
C THR A 204 -25.07 -6.98 5.05
N GLY A 205 -25.81 -6.97 6.16
CA GLY A 205 -26.65 -8.11 6.57
C GLY A 205 -25.87 -9.34 7.03
N VAL A 206 -26.36 -10.53 6.68
CA VAL A 206 -25.90 -11.84 7.20
C VAL A 206 -24.40 -12.05 7.06
N TYR A 207 -23.78 -11.57 5.98
CA TYR A 207 -22.34 -11.70 5.77
C TYR A 207 -21.53 -10.88 6.79
N LYS A 208 -21.91 -9.62 7.05
CA LYS A 208 -21.29 -8.78 8.09
C LYS A 208 -21.45 -9.39 9.48
N THR A 209 -22.61 -9.99 9.75
CA THR A 209 -22.90 -10.70 10.99
C THR A 209 -22.03 -11.96 11.13
N LEU A 210 -21.90 -12.80 10.09
CA LEU A 210 -21.02 -13.97 10.11
C LEU A 210 -19.55 -13.57 10.36
N VAL A 211 -19.10 -12.51 9.73
CA VAL A 211 -17.75 -11.94 9.90
C VAL A 211 -17.51 -11.47 11.34
N LYS A 212 -18.44 -10.70 11.90
CA LYS A 212 -18.34 -10.16 13.26
C LYS A 212 -18.39 -11.28 14.31
N TYR A 213 -19.32 -12.23 14.15
CA TYR A 213 -19.63 -13.22 15.20
C TYR A 213 -18.86 -14.55 15.06
N LEU A 214 -18.56 -15.06 13.85
CA LEU A 214 -17.75 -16.28 13.71
C LEU A 214 -16.25 -15.99 13.79
N VAL A 215 -15.80 -14.92 13.14
CA VAL A 215 -14.37 -14.61 13.05
C VAL A 215 -13.91 -13.71 14.21
N GLY A 216 -14.83 -13.00 14.86
CA GLY A 216 -14.51 -12.13 15.99
C GLY A 216 -13.81 -10.84 15.55
N VAL A 217 -14.07 -10.36 14.33
CA VAL A 217 -13.49 -9.09 13.84
C VAL A 217 -14.21 -7.91 14.49
N PRO A 218 -13.49 -7.01 15.18
CA PRO A 218 -14.08 -5.80 15.75
C PRO A 218 -14.76 -4.93 14.68
N GLN A 219 -15.91 -4.34 15.02
CA GLN A 219 -16.68 -3.49 14.10
C GLN A 219 -15.85 -2.29 13.62
N VAL A 220 -15.03 -1.70 14.51
CA VAL A 220 -14.16 -0.57 14.19
C VAL A 220 -13.15 -0.87 13.07
N LEU A 221 -12.69 -2.12 12.96
CA LEU A 221 -11.80 -2.56 11.88
C LEU A 221 -12.53 -2.62 10.53
N LEU A 222 -13.78 -3.08 10.53
CA LEU A 222 -14.61 -3.11 9.31
C LEU A 222 -14.92 -1.68 8.83
N ASP A 223 -15.27 -0.79 9.76
CA ASP A 223 -15.54 0.62 9.45
C ASP A 223 -14.28 1.33 8.94
N PHE A 224 -13.10 0.95 9.44
CA PHE A 224 -11.82 1.45 8.95
C PHE A 224 -11.51 0.98 7.54
N VAL A 225 -11.73 -0.30 7.22
CA VAL A 225 -11.54 -0.83 5.85
C VAL A 225 -12.47 -0.14 4.84
N GLN A 226 -13.69 0.20 5.27
CA GLN A 226 -14.61 0.96 4.43
C GLN A 226 -14.09 2.38 4.16
N LYS A 227 -13.64 3.10 5.21
CA LYS A 227 -13.21 4.51 5.10
C LYS A 227 -11.83 4.70 4.46
N ILE A 228 -10.91 3.75 4.62
CA ILE A 228 -9.54 3.89 4.07
C ILE A 228 -9.50 3.74 2.55
N ASN A 229 -10.49 3.06 1.97
CA ASN A 229 -10.62 2.88 0.52
C ASN A 229 -11.45 3.99 -0.15
N ASP A 230 -11.97 4.95 0.63
CA ASP A 230 -12.66 6.12 0.10
C ASP A 230 -11.66 7.05 -0.61
N ASP A 231 -12.04 7.56 -1.79
CA ASP A 231 -11.19 8.46 -2.57
C ASP A 231 -10.93 9.78 -1.84
N ASP A 232 -11.90 10.24 -1.01
CA ASP A 232 -11.78 11.40 -0.11
C ASP A 232 -11.46 11.00 1.34
N GLY A 233 -11.06 9.74 1.55
CA GLY A 233 -10.79 9.15 2.85
C GLY A 233 -9.55 9.74 3.55
N PRO A 234 -9.22 9.22 4.75
CA PRO A 234 -8.08 9.69 5.53
C PRO A 234 -6.74 9.68 4.76
N MET A 235 -6.58 8.74 3.82
CA MET A 235 -5.39 8.63 2.99
C MET A 235 -5.19 9.79 2.02
N GLU A 236 -6.23 10.54 1.66
CA GLU A 236 -6.09 11.71 0.79
C GLU A 236 -5.27 12.82 1.45
N GLU A 237 -5.35 12.97 2.78
CA GLU A 237 -4.50 13.91 3.51
C GLU A 237 -3.01 13.60 3.31
N GLN A 238 -2.68 12.31 3.35
CA GLN A 238 -1.32 11.86 3.11
C GLN A 238 -0.87 12.16 1.67
N ARG A 239 -1.74 11.91 0.69
CA ARG A 239 -1.45 12.17 -0.74
C ARG A 239 -1.23 13.66 -0.98
N GLN A 240 -2.07 14.52 -0.42
CA GLN A 240 -1.94 15.96 -0.57
C GLN A 240 -0.64 16.49 0.05
N ARG A 241 -0.28 15.99 1.23
CA ARG A 241 0.86 16.52 1.99
C ARG A 241 2.21 15.98 1.52
N TYR A 242 2.29 14.69 1.21
CA TYR A 242 3.55 14.02 0.90
C TYR A 242 3.64 13.45 -0.52
N GLY A 243 2.56 13.50 -1.29
CA GLY A 243 2.55 13.14 -2.70
C GLY A 243 3.44 14.04 -3.56
N PRO A 244 3.35 15.39 -3.49
CA PRO A 244 4.09 16.26 -4.41
C PRO A 244 5.63 16.04 -4.42
N PRO A 245 6.31 15.86 -3.27
CA PRO A 245 7.71 15.46 -3.27
C PRO A 245 7.95 14.12 -3.98
N LEU A 246 7.15 13.10 -3.68
CA LEU A 246 7.28 11.78 -4.31
C LEU A 246 7.06 11.87 -5.83
N TYR A 247 6.04 12.59 -6.30
CA TYR A 247 5.75 12.76 -7.72
C TYR A 247 6.93 13.41 -8.45
N SER A 248 7.57 14.39 -7.83
CA SER A 248 8.76 15.06 -8.38
C SER A 248 9.93 14.09 -8.53
N LEU A 249 10.17 13.24 -7.53
CA LEU A 249 11.22 12.21 -7.58
C LEU A 249 10.92 11.15 -8.64
N THR A 250 9.67 10.74 -8.78
CA THR A 250 9.22 9.79 -9.81
C THR A 250 9.42 10.34 -11.21
N LYS A 251 9.12 11.62 -11.41
CA LYS A 251 9.38 12.30 -12.68
C LYS A 251 10.87 12.34 -12.99
N MET A 252 11.72 12.59 -11.99
CA MET A 252 13.17 12.59 -12.15
C MET A 252 13.70 11.21 -12.60
N VAL A 253 13.35 10.13 -11.90
CA VAL A 253 13.82 8.78 -12.26
C VAL A 253 13.30 8.30 -13.61
N LEU A 254 12.06 8.67 -13.98
CA LEU A 254 11.51 8.43 -15.32
C LEU A 254 12.36 9.10 -16.41
N ASN A 255 12.75 10.37 -16.20
CA ASN A 255 13.60 11.08 -17.15
C ASN A 255 15.01 10.49 -17.21
N ILE A 256 15.57 10.01 -16.09
CA ILE A 256 16.85 9.28 -16.09
C ILE A 256 16.74 8.00 -16.95
N ARG A 257 15.69 7.19 -16.74
CA ARG A 257 15.45 5.97 -17.54
C ARG A 257 15.28 6.29 -19.02
N LEU A 258 14.46 7.30 -19.34
CA LEU A 258 14.23 7.73 -20.72
C LEU A 258 15.55 8.13 -21.39
N PHE A 259 16.36 8.94 -20.71
CA PHE A 259 17.64 9.38 -21.23
C PHE A 259 18.57 8.20 -21.52
N LEU A 260 18.75 7.28 -20.57
CA LEU A 260 19.58 6.09 -20.74
C LEU A 260 19.08 5.19 -21.88
N SER A 261 17.76 5.01 -21.99
CA SER A 261 17.15 4.18 -23.04
C SER A 261 17.43 4.74 -24.45
N LEU A 262 17.24 6.06 -24.62
CA LEU A 262 17.49 6.73 -25.90
C LEU A 262 18.98 6.75 -26.23
N LEU A 263 19.83 6.93 -25.22
CA LEU A 263 21.28 6.95 -25.36
C LEU A 263 21.81 5.60 -25.87
N TRP A 264 21.39 4.47 -25.30
CA TRP A 264 21.84 3.15 -25.78
C TRP A 264 21.47 2.89 -27.23
N ARG A 265 20.29 3.33 -27.66
CA ARG A 265 19.87 3.19 -29.06
C ARG A 265 20.67 4.07 -30.02
N ARG A 266 21.18 5.20 -29.55
CA ARG A 266 21.89 6.21 -30.36
C ARG A 266 23.38 6.27 -30.08
N PHE A 267 23.92 5.32 -29.33
CA PHE A 267 25.30 5.37 -28.84
C PHE A 267 26.33 5.45 -29.98
N GLU A 268 26.09 4.73 -31.08
CA GLU A 268 26.95 4.75 -32.28
C GLU A 268 26.88 6.08 -33.05
N ALA A 269 25.78 6.84 -32.92
CA ALA A 269 25.56 8.10 -33.63
C ALA A 269 26.26 9.29 -32.93
N GLY A 270 26.55 9.18 -31.64
CA GLY A 270 27.26 10.20 -30.89
C GLY A 270 27.55 9.76 -29.46
N LYS A 271 28.80 9.96 -29.03
CA LYS A 271 29.21 9.70 -27.65
C LYS A 271 28.69 10.77 -26.71
N LEU A 272 28.46 10.38 -25.46
CA LEU A 272 28.19 11.29 -24.35
C LEU A 272 29.36 12.28 -24.19
N SER A 273 29.05 13.56 -24.16
CA SER A 273 30.02 14.57 -23.73
C SER A 273 30.25 14.49 -22.22
N ARG A 274 31.43 14.93 -21.76
CA ARG A 274 31.79 14.93 -20.33
C ARG A 274 30.78 15.69 -19.46
N SER A 275 30.24 16.80 -19.96
CA SER A 275 29.20 17.56 -19.24
C SER A 275 27.92 16.77 -19.05
N GLN A 276 27.48 16.02 -20.07
CA GLN A 276 26.31 15.16 -19.98
C GLN A 276 26.52 14.00 -18.99
N ILE A 277 27.72 13.45 -18.92
CA ILE A 277 28.09 12.43 -17.92
C ILE A 277 27.97 13.03 -16.51
N THR A 278 28.52 14.23 -16.29
CA THR A 278 28.44 14.91 -15.00
C THR A 278 27.00 15.20 -14.58
N VAL A 279 26.14 15.67 -15.50
CA VAL A 279 24.71 15.91 -15.21
C VAL A 279 24.00 14.60 -14.81
N LEU A 280 24.30 13.50 -15.51
CA LEU A 280 23.74 12.20 -15.16
C LEU A 280 24.20 11.73 -13.77
N GLU A 281 25.50 11.85 -13.46
CA GLU A 281 26.02 11.51 -12.13
C GLU A 281 25.36 12.33 -11.03
N GLU A 282 25.28 13.65 -11.21
CA GLU A 282 24.66 14.55 -10.24
C GLU A 282 23.16 14.23 -10.06
N ALA A 283 22.45 13.95 -11.14
CA ALA A 283 21.04 13.60 -11.07
C ALA A 283 20.79 12.28 -10.32
N VAL A 284 21.61 11.26 -10.56
CA VAL A 284 21.50 10.00 -9.81
C VAL A 284 21.81 10.22 -8.33
N ASP A 285 22.81 11.04 -8.01
CA ASP A 285 23.18 11.36 -6.64
C ASP A 285 22.06 12.10 -5.90
N ILE A 286 21.48 13.11 -6.54
CA ILE A 286 20.35 13.87 -6.00
C ILE A 286 19.11 12.98 -5.87
N TYR A 287 18.75 12.22 -6.89
CA TYR A 287 17.58 11.33 -6.83
C TYR A 287 17.73 10.30 -5.71
N THR A 288 18.85 9.58 -5.65
CA THR A 288 19.03 8.49 -4.68
C THR A 288 19.08 9.00 -3.24
N SER A 289 19.71 10.15 -3.00
CA SER A 289 19.76 10.78 -1.68
C SER A 289 18.40 11.34 -1.23
N GLU A 290 17.71 12.07 -2.11
CA GLU A 290 16.38 12.64 -1.82
C GLU A 290 15.30 11.56 -1.66
N PHE A 291 15.35 10.51 -2.48
CA PHE A 291 14.43 9.39 -2.36
C PHE A 291 14.66 8.59 -1.07
N GLN A 292 15.92 8.39 -0.66
CA GLN A 292 16.23 7.78 0.63
C GLN A 292 15.74 8.66 1.80
N ARG A 293 15.89 9.99 1.70
CA ARG A 293 15.35 10.95 2.68
C ARG A 293 13.82 10.84 2.78
N PHE A 294 13.15 10.79 1.63
CA PHE A 294 11.69 10.64 1.54
C PHE A 294 11.20 9.32 2.17
N ILE A 295 11.81 8.18 1.80
CA ILE A 295 11.43 6.87 2.34
C ILE A 295 11.63 6.83 3.86
N THR A 296 12.75 7.37 4.34
CA THR A 296 13.07 7.40 5.78
C THR A 296 12.01 8.21 6.53
N PHE A 297 11.66 9.38 6.01
CA PHE A 297 10.62 10.22 6.58
C PHE A 297 9.24 9.53 6.59
N ILE A 298 8.79 9.00 5.45
CA ILE A 298 7.46 8.35 5.37
C ILE A 298 7.38 7.12 6.26
N ARG A 299 8.46 6.35 6.39
CA ARG A 299 8.53 5.25 7.36
C ARG A 299 8.27 5.73 8.78
N ASP A 300 8.88 6.84 9.17
CA ASP A 300 8.71 7.37 10.51
C ASP A 300 7.29 7.93 10.71
N VAL A 301 6.68 8.52 9.68
CA VAL A 301 5.25 8.91 9.70
C VAL A 301 4.34 7.68 9.91
N PHE A 302 4.54 6.62 9.12
CA PHE A 302 3.71 5.41 9.18
C PHE A 302 3.86 4.62 10.48
N ALA A 303 5.07 4.58 11.05
CA ALA A 303 5.29 3.90 12.32
C ALA A 303 4.53 4.55 13.49
N ASN A 304 4.19 5.84 13.38
CA ASN A 304 3.58 6.61 14.47
C ASN A 304 2.12 6.99 14.22
N SER A 305 1.67 6.98 12.96
CA SER A 305 0.28 7.33 12.61
C SER A 305 -0.71 6.33 13.22
N PRO A 306 -1.70 6.77 14.01
CA PRO A 306 -2.68 5.86 14.59
C PRO A 306 -3.61 5.30 13.51
N PHE A 307 -4.12 4.08 13.72
CA PHE A 307 -5.16 3.48 12.85
C PHE A 307 -6.57 3.83 13.35
N PHE A 308 -6.70 3.98 14.67
CA PHE A 308 -7.94 4.31 15.37
C PHE A 308 -7.72 5.49 16.30
N ILE A 309 -8.78 6.26 16.48
CA ILE A 309 -8.83 7.40 17.39
C ILE A 309 -10.05 7.27 18.29
N THR A 310 -10.05 7.93 19.44
CA THR A 310 -11.22 8.00 20.31
C THR A 310 -12.33 8.88 19.70
N ALA A 311 -13.57 8.72 20.17
CA ALA A 311 -14.68 9.59 19.76
C ALA A 311 -14.46 11.06 20.11
N GLU A 312 -13.67 11.35 21.16
CA GLU A 312 -13.29 12.70 21.54
C GLU A 312 -12.30 13.30 20.52
N GLU A 313 -11.25 12.56 20.17
CA GLU A 313 -10.26 12.96 19.16
C GLU A 313 -10.85 13.13 17.76
N ALA A 314 -11.94 12.42 17.47
CA ALA A 314 -12.67 12.57 16.21
C ALA A 314 -13.67 13.76 16.21
N GLY A 315 -13.88 14.43 17.34
CA GLY A 315 -14.84 15.53 17.48
C GLY A 315 -16.31 15.11 17.47
N THR A 316 -16.64 13.85 17.76
CA THR A 316 -18.00 13.28 17.62
C THR A 316 -18.75 13.09 18.94
N LEU A 317 -18.46 13.89 19.96
CA LEU A 317 -19.07 13.78 21.31
C LEU A 317 -20.61 13.77 21.32
N GLU A 318 -21.28 14.24 20.27
CA GLU A 318 -22.75 14.25 20.21
C GLU A 318 -23.41 12.94 19.67
N ALA A 319 -22.64 11.97 19.14
CA ALA A 319 -23.22 10.85 18.38
C ALA A 319 -23.40 9.52 19.15
N ARG A 320 -23.04 9.43 20.45
CA ARG A 320 -23.17 8.17 21.23
C ARG A 320 -24.39 8.14 22.13
N LYS A 321 -25.56 8.02 21.50
CA LYS A 321 -26.66 7.20 22.03
C LYS A 321 -27.08 6.26 20.92
N SER A 322 -26.33 5.18 20.69
CA SER A 322 -26.76 4.12 19.79
C SER A 322 -27.75 3.20 20.53
N ASP A 323 -28.95 3.02 19.98
CA ASP A 323 -30.01 2.17 20.52
C ASP A 323 -29.68 0.65 20.57
N GLU A 324 -28.48 0.22 20.15
CA GLU A 324 -28.06 -1.19 20.15
C GLU A 324 -27.71 -1.74 21.54
N TYR A 325 -27.49 -0.89 22.55
CA TYR A 325 -27.20 -1.33 23.92
C TYR A 325 -28.22 -0.77 24.90
N LYS A 326 -28.98 -1.67 25.55
CA LYS A 326 -29.91 -1.32 26.64
C LYS A 326 -29.46 -1.99 27.92
N GLU A 327 -28.94 -1.20 28.84
CA GLU A 327 -28.71 -1.63 30.20
C GLU A 327 -30.04 -1.64 30.97
N VAL A 328 -30.37 -2.77 31.59
CA VAL A 328 -31.61 -2.93 32.36
C VAL A 328 -31.27 -3.41 33.77
N SER A 329 -31.73 -2.67 34.77
CA SER A 329 -31.65 -3.09 36.17
C SER A 329 -32.88 -3.94 36.52
N VAL A 330 -32.65 -5.21 36.91
CA VAL A 330 -33.70 -6.15 37.32
C VAL A 330 -33.70 -6.27 38.85
N PRO A 331 -34.74 -5.79 39.57
CA PRO A 331 -34.82 -5.92 41.01
C PRO A 331 -34.95 -7.38 41.46
N ALA A 332 -34.47 -7.70 42.67
CA ALA A 332 -34.57 -9.02 43.26
C ALA A 332 -36.03 -9.53 43.28
N GLY A 333 -36.24 -10.78 42.85
CA GLY A 333 -37.55 -11.43 42.80
C GLY A 333 -38.45 -10.98 41.65
N LYS A 334 -37.95 -10.16 40.70
CA LYS A 334 -38.70 -9.77 39.49
C LYS A 334 -38.14 -10.43 38.24
N THR A 335 -39.04 -10.72 37.30
CA THR A 335 -38.71 -11.23 35.97
C THR A 335 -38.69 -10.08 34.97
N HIS A 336 -37.72 -10.08 34.07
CA HIS A 336 -37.67 -9.17 32.93
C HIS A 336 -37.77 -9.98 31.64
N GLU A 337 -38.74 -9.64 30.80
CA GLU A 337 -38.99 -10.31 29.54
C GLU A 337 -38.65 -9.39 28.37
N VAL A 338 -37.95 -9.93 27.37
CA VAL A 338 -37.60 -9.23 26.14
C VAL A 338 -38.30 -9.93 24.99
N SER A 339 -39.28 -9.27 24.37
CA SER A 339 -39.95 -9.78 23.18
C SER A 339 -39.18 -9.36 21.93
N LEU A 340 -38.77 -10.35 21.13
CA LEU A 340 -38.07 -10.14 19.87
C LEU A 340 -39.02 -10.47 18.72
N THR A 341 -39.36 -9.47 17.90
CA THR A 341 -40.18 -9.65 16.70
C THR A 341 -39.30 -10.02 15.50
N VAL A 342 -39.73 -11.01 14.72
CA VAL A 342 -39.04 -11.43 13.50
C VAL A 342 -39.82 -10.93 12.29
N ASP A 343 -39.20 -10.05 11.51
CA ASP A 343 -39.88 -9.35 10.43
C ASP A 343 -39.93 -10.14 9.10
N ALA A 344 -39.17 -11.25 8.97
CA ALA A 344 -39.14 -12.07 7.76
C ALA A 344 -38.73 -13.54 7.98
N ILE A 345 -39.27 -14.44 7.14
CA ILE A 345 -38.92 -15.87 7.09
C ILE A 345 -37.43 -16.04 6.73
N ASN A 346 -36.73 -16.97 7.39
CA ASN A 346 -35.27 -17.21 7.32
C ASN A 346 -34.37 -16.13 7.94
N SER A 347 -34.91 -15.29 8.82
CA SER A 347 -34.11 -14.36 9.63
C SER A 347 -33.54 -15.06 10.86
N TYR A 348 -32.36 -14.62 11.30
CA TYR A 348 -31.73 -15.10 12.52
C TYR A 348 -31.91 -14.08 13.63
N ILE A 349 -32.29 -14.54 14.83
CA ILE A 349 -32.26 -13.73 16.05
C ILE A 349 -30.94 -14.04 16.76
N ALA A 350 -30.16 -13.01 17.08
CA ALA A 350 -28.99 -13.13 17.94
C ALA A 350 -29.12 -12.12 19.09
N TRP A 351 -28.80 -12.56 20.30
CA TRP A 351 -28.72 -11.70 21.48
C TRP A 351 -27.45 -12.02 22.26
N ASP A 352 -26.93 -11.03 22.96
CA ASP A 352 -25.83 -11.16 23.91
C ASP A 352 -26.22 -10.41 25.19
N PHE A 353 -25.80 -10.91 26.35
CA PHE A 353 -26.03 -10.25 27.62
C PHE A 353 -24.83 -10.47 28.54
N SER A 354 -24.54 -9.45 29.36
CA SER A 354 -23.51 -9.51 30.38
C SER A 354 -24.06 -8.98 31.71
N LEU A 355 -23.55 -9.52 32.82
CA LEU A 355 -23.91 -9.11 34.16
C LEU A 355 -22.73 -8.39 34.82
N VAL A 356 -22.99 -7.23 35.41
CA VAL A 356 -21.99 -6.46 36.15
C VAL A 356 -21.88 -7.00 37.59
N GLN A 357 -21.13 -8.09 37.76
CA GLN A 357 -20.67 -8.72 39.03
C GLN A 357 -21.68 -9.33 40.02
N GLY A 358 -21.31 -10.51 40.57
CA GLY A 358 -21.57 -10.92 41.97
C GLY A 358 -22.79 -11.81 42.26
N ARG A 359 -22.61 -13.15 42.18
CA ARG A 359 -23.49 -14.24 42.67
C ARG A 359 -25.01 -13.97 42.61
N VAL A 360 -25.62 -14.38 41.50
CA VAL A 360 -27.07 -14.57 41.42
C VAL A 360 -27.33 -15.94 40.79
N ASP A 361 -28.08 -16.80 41.49
CA ASP A 361 -28.70 -17.99 40.91
C ASP A 361 -29.83 -17.52 39.99
N MET A 362 -29.51 -17.22 38.73
CA MET A 362 -30.50 -16.83 37.73
C MET A 362 -30.86 -18.05 36.88
N VAL A 363 -32.10 -18.49 36.99
CA VAL A 363 -32.65 -19.53 36.11
C VAL A 363 -33.14 -18.85 34.83
N ILE A 364 -32.43 -19.09 33.73
CA ILE A 364 -32.84 -18.62 32.40
C ILE A 364 -33.62 -19.75 31.73
N SER A 365 -34.87 -19.48 31.38
CA SER A 365 -35.73 -20.44 30.68
C SER A 365 -36.01 -19.93 29.26
N PHE A 366 -35.82 -20.81 28.28
CA PHE A 366 -36.07 -20.51 26.87
C PHE A 366 -37.28 -21.31 26.38
N TYR A 367 -38.13 -20.68 25.57
CA TYR A 367 -39.20 -21.36 24.85
C TYR A 367 -39.08 -21.06 23.36
N LEU A 368 -38.81 -22.10 22.56
CA LEU A 368 -38.69 -22.05 21.11
C LEU A 368 -39.58 -23.17 20.54
N PRO A 369 -40.66 -22.86 19.82
CA PRO A 369 -41.32 -23.84 18.99
C PRO A 369 -40.65 -23.86 17.61
N ILE A 370 -40.16 -25.03 17.17
CA ILE A 370 -39.88 -25.50 15.77
C ILE A 370 -38.45 -26.02 15.53
N ASP A 371 -38.39 -27.27 15.01
CA ASP A 371 -37.23 -28.05 14.51
C ASP A 371 -36.75 -27.61 13.11
N VAL A 372 -35.44 -27.73 12.79
CA VAL A 372 -34.79 -28.13 11.49
C VAL A 372 -33.28 -27.71 11.46
N PRO A 373 -32.36 -28.45 10.77
CA PRO A 373 -30.90 -28.39 10.96
C PRO A 373 -30.12 -27.48 9.97
N ILE A 374 -28.89 -27.08 10.35
CA ILE A 374 -28.04 -26.09 9.65
C ILE A 374 -26.75 -26.73 9.10
N TRP A 375 -26.35 -26.36 7.86
CA TRP A 375 -25.03 -26.61 7.26
C TRP A 375 -24.24 -25.31 7.02
N VAL A 376 -22.90 -25.38 7.11
CA VAL A 376 -21.96 -24.24 7.14
C VAL A 376 -21.09 -24.17 5.88
N TYR A 377 -21.17 -23.08 5.12
CA TYR A 377 -20.17 -22.66 4.11
C TYR A 377 -20.12 -21.12 4.05
N GLY A 378 -19.07 -20.50 4.61
CA GLY A 378 -18.95 -19.02 4.59
C GLY A 378 -17.62 -18.42 5.09
N LEU A 379 -16.67 -19.23 5.56
CA LEU A 379 -15.47 -18.76 6.27
C LEU A 379 -14.30 -18.30 5.35
N HIS A 380 -14.41 -18.43 4.03
CA HIS A 380 -13.23 -18.53 3.15
C HIS A 380 -12.66 -17.21 2.60
N VAL A 381 -13.42 -16.11 2.62
CA VAL A 381 -13.08 -14.87 1.87
C VAL A 381 -12.51 -13.76 2.76
N LEU A 382 -12.88 -13.74 4.05
CA LEU A 382 -12.66 -12.59 4.93
C LEU A 382 -11.20 -12.27 5.28
N LEU A 383 -10.34 -13.28 5.35
CA LEU A 383 -9.07 -13.18 6.09
C LEU A 383 -7.82 -13.12 5.19
N LYS A 384 -7.99 -13.04 3.86
CA LYS A 384 -6.87 -13.00 2.90
C LYS A 384 -6.21 -11.62 2.76
N GLN A 385 -6.84 -10.50 3.16
CA GLN A 385 -6.47 -9.19 2.56
C GLN A 385 -6.23 -8.00 3.51
N LEU A 386 -6.62 -8.07 4.78
CA LEU A 386 -6.38 -7.00 5.77
C LEU A 386 -4.90 -6.52 5.95
N PRO A 387 -3.85 -7.32 5.69
CA PRO A 387 -2.45 -6.89 5.89
C PRO A 387 -1.88 -5.85 4.91
N PHE A 388 -2.59 -5.49 3.83
CA PHE A 388 -1.97 -4.89 2.64
C PHE A 388 -2.45 -3.47 2.31
N LEU A 389 -2.94 -2.76 3.32
CA LEU A 389 -3.44 -1.39 3.20
C LEU A 389 -2.33 -0.32 3.16
N PHE A 390 -1.06 -0.67 3.40
CA PHE A 390 0.07 0.24 3.28
C PHE A 390 1.32 -0.48 2.77
#